data_AF-A0A1J4L670-F1
#
_entry.id   AF-A0A1J4L670-F1
#
_cell.length_a   1.000
_cell.length_b   1.000
_cell.length_c   1.000
_cell.angle_alpha   90.00
_cell.angle_beta   90.00
_cell.angle_gamma   90.00
#
_symmetry.space_group_name_H-M   'P 1'
#
loop_
_entity.id
_entity.type
_entity.pdbx_description
1 polymer ?
#
loop_
_entity_poly.entity_id
_entity_poly.type
_entity_poly.pdbx_seq_one_letter_code
_entity_poly.pdbx_strand_id
1 'polypeptide(L)'
;MFRKLNMEIAAYTSVSEVPVPENLTELQQIEFAAFRDSLAALEGEWQALENNSNPHQKECIQLLNEIRESRKQQASERLNLRLEVIKQQVERDTERIDLENDILKQTFYDRIMRAYYASYQNLIGQLKGLMPEDDFQAYINENGIEFPAFPDDSTMKTRLHESENLKIRISPQEIARDLHEIQSKLEKEEIE
;
A
#
# COMPACT_ATOMS: atom_id res chain seq x y z
N MET A 1 -18.81 -83.71 13.45
CA MET A 1 -19.67 -82.88 14.31
C MET A 1 -18.79 -81.80 14.91
N PHE A 2 -18.88 -80.58 14.37
CA PHE A 2 -18.08 -79.44 14.79
C PHE A 2 -18.38 -79.09 16.24
N ARG A 3 -17.37 -79.17 17.12
CA ARG A 3 -17.46 -78.63 18.48
C ARG A 3 -17.67 -77.12 18.34
N LYS A 4 -18.83 -76.65 18.78
CA LYS A 4 -19.11 -75.22 18.95
C LYS A 4 -18.08 -74.64 19.90
N LEU A 5 -17.14 -73.86 19.38
CA LEU A 5 -16.44 -72.86 20.19
C LEU A 5 -17.48 -71.79 20.54
N ASN A 6 -18.04 -71.89 21.73
CA ASN A 6 -18.68 -70.74 22.38
C ASN A 6 -17.55 -69.77 22.75
N MET A 7 -17.18 -68.87 21.84
CA MET A 7 -16.51 -67.63 22.24
C MET A 7 -17.61 -66.71 22.75
N GLU A 8 -17.69 -66.57 24.08
CA GLU A 8 -18.31 -65.40 24.68
C GLU A 8 -17.60 -64.18 24.10
N ILE A 9 -18.30 -63.42 23.26
CA ILE A 9 -17.79 -62.14 22.77
C ILE A 9 -17.91 -61.18 23.95
N ALA A 10 -16.93 -61.22 24.85
CA ALA A 10 -16.66 -60.09 25.72
C ALA A 10 -16.42 -58.89 24.79
N ALA A 11 -17.18 -57.81 24.98
CA ALA A 11 -16.98 -56.56 24.26
C ALA A 11 -15.69 -55.92 24.80
N TYR A 12 -14.54 -56.32 24.26
CA TYR A 12 -13.27 -55.67 24.53
C TYR A 12 -13.33 -54.22 24.03
N THR A 13 -12.86 -53.29 24.85
CA THR A 13 -12.89 -51.85 24.52
C THR A 13 -11.63 -51.43 23.77
N SER A 14 -10.53 -52.18 23.92
CA SER A 14 -9.26 -51.99 23.20
C SER A 14 -8.72 -53.32 22.69
N VAL A 15 -7.95 -53.28 21.60
CA VAL A 15 -7.26 -54.43 21.03
C VAL A 15 -6.25 -55.05 22.02
N SER A 16 -5.69 -54.24 22.92
CA SER A 16 -4.74 -54.70 23.95
C SER A 16 -5.37 -55.65 24.98
N GLU A 17 -6.70 -55.61 25.16
CA GLU A 17 -7.43 -56.43 26.13
C GLU A 17 -7.72 -57.85 25.60
N VAL A 18 -7.49 -58.10 24.31
CA VAL A 18 -7.76 -59.41 23.69
C VAL A 18 -6.71 -60.43 24.17
N PRO A 19 -7.12 -61.52 24.84
CA PRO A 19 -6.21 -62.54 25.32
C PRO A 19 -5.64 -63.39 24.18
N VAL A 20 -4.40 -63.85 24.33
CA VAL A 20 -3.77 -64.77 23.37
C VAL A 20 -4.39 -66.16 23.54
N PRO A 21 -4.93 -66.79 22.48
CA PRO A 21 -5.54 -68.11 22.59
C PRO A 21 -4.53 -69.21 22.93
N GLU A 22 -4.81 -69.99 23.97
CA GLU A 22 -3.94 -71.08 24.46
C GLU A 22 -3.86 -72.30 23.51
N ASN A 23 -4.81 -72.40 22.58
CA ASN A 23 -4.93 -73.51 21.63
C ASN A 23 -4.02 -73.37 20.39
N LEU A 24 -3.13 -72.39 20.37
CA LEU A 24 -2.19 -72.11 19.28
C LEU A 24 -0.82 -72.74 19.55
N THR A 25 -0.04 -73.00 18.49
CA THR A 25 1.37 -73.38 18.64
C THR A 25 2.18 -72.23 19.23
N GLU A 26 3.32 -72.52 19.84
CA GLU A 26 4.19 -71.50 20.45
C GLU A 26 4.56 -70.38 19.47
N LEU A 27 4.89 -70.73 18.22
CA LEU A 27 5.15 -69.76 17.15
C LEU A 27 3.93 -68.86 16.88
N GLN A 28 2.74 -69.46 16.78
CA GLN A 28 1.50 -68.73 16.50
C GLN A 28 1.09 -67.82 17.67
N GLN A 29 1.38 -68.20 18.91
CA GLN A 29 1.15 -67.34 20.08
C GLN A 29 2.05 -66.11 20.04
N ILE A 30 3.33 -66.28 19.65
CA ILE A 30 4.28 -65.18 19.48
C ILE A 30 3.83 -64.25 18.35
N GLU A 31 3.46 -64.80 17.20
CA GLU A 31 2.95 -64.02 16.05
C GLU A 31 1.67 -63.25 16.41
N PHE A 32 0.75 -63.90 17.12
CA PHE A 32 -0.49 -63.28 17.58
C PHE A 32 -0.22 -62.13 18.55
N ALA A 33 0.69 -62.31 19.51
CA ALA A 33 1.08 -61.27 20.45
C ALA A 33 1.70 -60.08 19.71
N ALA A 34 2.64 -60.31 18.79
CA ALA A 34 3.25 -59.25 18.00
C ALA A 34 2.23 -58.49 17.14
N PHE A 35 1.26 -59.19 16.55
CA PHE A 35 0.19 -58.58 15.77
C PHE A 35 -0.76 -57.75 16.65
N ARG A 36 -1.18 -58.29 17.80
CA ARG A 36 -2.00 -57.56 18.78
C ARG A 36 -1.32 -56.29 19.26
N ASP A 37 -0.03 -56.38 19.60
CA ASP A 37 0.74 -55.24 20.09
C ASP A 37 0.90 -54.17 18.98
N SER A 38 1.06 -54.60 17.73
CA SER A 38 1.08 -53.70 16.56
C SER A 38 -0.27 -52.98 16.36
N LEU A 39 -1.39 -53.71 16.50
CA LEU A 39 -2.72 -53.12 16.40
C LEU A 39 -3.04 -52.19 17.58
N ALA A 40 -2.61 -52.53 18.79
CA ALA A 40 -2.76 -51.67 19.96
C ALA A 40 -1.97 -50.36 19.82
N ALA A 41 -0.78 -50.41 19.21
CA ALA A 41 -0.02 -49.20 18.87
C ALA A 41 -0.77 -48.32 17.87
N LEU A 42 -1.33 -48.90 16.80
CA LEU A 42 -2.15 -48.18 15.82
C LEU A 42 -3.42 -47.58 16.44
N GLU A 43 -4.08 -48.30 17.34
CA GLU A 43 -5.24 -47.79 18.10
C GLU A 43 -4.86 -46.59 18.96
N GLY A 44 -3.70 -46.62 19.61
CA GLY A 44 -3.15 -45.50 20.36
C GLY A 44 -2.85 -44.28 19.48
N GLU A 45 -2.25 -44.48 18.30
CA GLU A 45 -2.02 -43.41 17.33
C GLU A 45 -3.33 -42.79 16.82
N TRP A 46 -4.33 -43.62 16.54
CA TRP A 46 -5.66 -43.18 16.12
C TRP A 46 -6.32 -42.31 17.18
N GLN A 47 -6.36 -42.76 18.43
CA GLN A 47 -6.90 -41.99 19.56
C GLN A 47 -6.13 -40.67 19.76
N ALA A 48 -4.81 -40.67 19.53
CA ALA A 48 -4.01 -39.45 19.62
C ALA A 48 -4.35 -38.44 18.51
N LEU A 49 -4.65 -38.91 17.29
CA LEU A 49 -5.11 -38.07 16.19
C LEU A 49 -6.52 -37.52 16.47
N GLU A 50 -7.44 -38.36 16.94
CA GLU A 50 -8.83 -37.96 17.26
C GLU A 50 -8.87 -36.88 18.36
N ASN A 51 -8.00 -37.02 19.37
CA ASN A 51 -7.89 -36.06 20.47
C ASN A 51 -6.97 -34.86 20.17
N ASN A 52 -6.46 -34.72 18.94
CA ASN A 52 -5.48 -33.69 18.55
C ASN A 52 -4.22 -33.66 19.44
N SER A 53 -3.86 -34.79 20.04
CA SER A 53 -2.71 -34.93 20.93
C SER A 53 -1.47 -35.45 20.21
N ASN A 54 -1.64 -35.98 18.98
CA ASN A 54 -0.57 -36.48 18.13
C ASN A 54 0.55 -35.43 17.93
N PRO A 55 1.83 -35.78 18.17
CA PRO A 55 2.95 -34.83 18.08
C PRO A 55 3.10 -34.20 16.69
N HIS A 56 3.04 -35.00 15.63
CA HIS A 56 3.17 -34.50 14.26
C HIS A 56 2.03 -33.56 13.88
N GLN A 57 0.82 -33.86 14.33
CA GLN A 57 -0.32 -32.98 14.11
C GLN A 57 -0.14 -31.62 14.81
N LYS A 58 0.39 -31.61 16.05
CA LYS A 58 0.71 -30.38 16.78
C LYS A 58 1.79 -29.56 16.08
N GLU A 59 2.86 -30.20 15.64
CA GLU A 59 3.93 -29.56 14.87
C GLU A 59 3.38 -28.93 13.58
N CYS A 60 2.54 -29.66 12.82
CA CYS A 60 1.91 -29.12 11.62
C CYS A 60 1.01 -27.91 11.92
N ILE A 61 0.24 -27.94 13.01
CA ILE A 61 -0.62 -26.83 13.42
C ILE A 61 0.23 -25.61 13.82
N GLN A 62 1.33 -25.80 14.55
CA GLN A 62 2.25 -24.74 14.91
C GLN A 62 2.84 -24.08 13.66
N LEU A 63 3.37 -24.88 12.74
CA LEU A 63 3.95 -24.40 11.49
C LEU A 63 2.91 -23.65 10.62
N LEU A 64 1.67 -24.14 10.58
CA LEU A 64 0.55 -23.43 9.92
C LEU A 64 0.27 -22.07 10.55
N ASN A 65 0.31 -21.98 11.88
CA ASN A 65 0.10 -20.72 12.59
C ASN A 65 1.26 -19.74 12.37
N GLU A 66 2.51 -20.22 12.38
CA GLU A 66 3.68 -19.41 12.07
C GLU A 66 3.62 -18.83 10.65
N ILE A 67 3.30 -19.67 9.65
CA ILE A 67 3.12 -19.22 8.27
C ILE A 67 1.98 -18.20 8.18
N ARG A 68 0.87 -18.45 8.86
CA ARG A 68 -0.28 -17.54 8.86
C ARG A 68 0.10 -16.17 9.42
N GLU A 69 0.82 -16.14 10.54
CA GLU A 69 1.16 -14.88 11.20
C GLU A 69 2.25 -14.13 10.44
N SER A 70 3.23 -14.84 9.89
CA SER A 70 4.22 -14.28 8.96
C SER A 70 3.55 -13.61 7.75
N ARG A 71 2.62 -14.30 7.09
CA ARG A 71 1.88 -13.73 5.94
C ARG A 71 1.05 -12.50 6.32
N LYS A 72 0.44 -12.53 7.50
CA LYS A 72 -0.34 -11.40 8.01
C LYS A 72 0.55 -10.20 8.29
N GLN A 73 1.73 -10.43 8.88
CA GLN A 73 2.72 -9.38 9.13
C GLN A 73 3.22 -8.77 7.82
N GLN A 74 3.64 -9.58 6.85
CA GLN A 74 4.05 -9.12 5.52
C GLN A 74 2.95 -8.30 4.82
N ALA A 75 1.69 -8.72 4.92
CA ALA A 75 0.58 -7.98 4.36
C ALA A 75 0.39 -6.61 5.04
N SER A 76 0.56 -6.56 6.36
CA SER A 76 0.49 -5.31 7.14
C SER A 76 1.63 -4.35 6.79
N GLU A 77 2.85 -4.85 6.67
CA GLU A 77 4.02 -4.06 6.29
C GLU A 77 3.85 -3.47 4.88
N ARG A 78 3.39 -4.29 3.93
CA ARG A 78 3.05 -3.85 2.56
C ARG A 78 1.98 -2.76 2.55
N LEU A 79 0.95 -2.89 3.38
CA LEU A 79 -0.10 -1.88 3.48
C LEU A 79 0.45 -0.57 4.05
N ASN A 80 1.24 -0.64 5.11
CA ASN A 80 1.82 0.53 5.75
C ASN A 80 2.77 1.29 4.81
N LEU A 81 3.60 0.56 4.06
CA LEU A 81 4.47 1.17 3.05
C LEU A 81 3.66 1.91 1.98
N ARG A 82 2.58 1.31 1.48
CA ARG A 82 1.70 1.95 0.49
C ARG A 82 1.04 3.21 1.04
N LEU A 83 0.59 3.18 2.28
CA LEU A 83 0.00 4.36 2.92
C LEU A 83 1.02 5.49 3.06
N GLU A 84 2.26 5.18 3.44
CA GLU A 84 3.33 6.17 3.56
C GLU A 84 3.68 6.80 2.21
N VAL A 85 3.81 5.99 1.15
CA VAL A 85 4.06 6.50 -0.22
C VAL A 85 2.91 7.40 -0.69
N ILE A 86 1.66 7.00 -0.47
CA ILE A 86 0.48 7.81 -0.83
C ILE A 86 0.51 9.14 -0.07
N LYS A 87 0.82 9.11 1.23
CA LYS A 87 0.90 10.32 2.05
C LYS A 87 1.96 11.29 1.53
N GLN A 88 3.17 10.79 1.25
CA GLN A 88 4.24 11.60 0.67
C GLN A 88 3.87 12.15 -0.71
N GLN A 89 3.16 11.37 -1.54
CA GLN A 89 2.68 11.84 -2.83
C GLN A 89 1.67 12.99 -2.68
N VAL A 90 0.71 12.85 -1.77
CA VAL A 90 -0.30 13.88 -1.50
C VAL A 90 0.36 15.16 -0.99
N GLU A 91 1.35 15.05 -0.11
CA GLU A 91 2.09 16.19 0.42
C GLU A 91 2.85 16.93 -0.70
N ARG A 92 3.60 16.20 -1.52
CA ARG A 92 4.29 16.75 -2.71
C ARG A 92 3.32 17.43 -3.69
N ASP A 93 2.18 16.81 -3.98
CA ASP A 93 1.19 17.38 -4.88
C ASP A 93 0.51 18.63 -4.29
N THR A 94 0.29 18.66 -2.98
CA THR A 94 -0.28 19.82 -2.29
C THR A 94 0.67 21.00 -2.37
N GLU A 95 1.95 20.81 -2.00
CA GLU A 95 2.98 21.85 -2.11
C GLU A 95 3.13 22.37 -3.54
N ARG A 96 3.07 21.47 -4.52
CA ARG A 96 3.12 21.84 -5.93
C ARG A 96 1.93 22.70 -6.35
N ILE A 97 0.71 22.32 -5.97
CA ILE A 97 -0.51 23.07 -6.28
C ILE A 97 -0.46 24.46 -5.62
N ASP A 98 0.01 24.56 -4.38
CA ASP A 98 0.12 25.83 -3.67
C ASP A 98 1.10 26.77 -4.37
N LEU A 99 2.26 26.25 -4.79
CA LEU A 99 3.23 27.02 -5.56
C LEU A 99 2.67 27.48 -6.91
N GLU A 100 1.99 26.60 -7.64
CA GLU A 100 1.32 26.95 -8.90
C GLU A 100 0.28 28.06 -8.68
N ASN A 101 -0.51 27.97 -7.60
CA ASN A 101 -1.53 28.94 -7.27
C ASN A 101 -0.92 30.33 -6.99
N ASP A 102 0.18 30.38 -6.24
CA ASP A 102 0.85 31.64 -5.94
C ASP A 102 1.48 32.29 -7.19
N ILE A 103 2.06 31.49 -8.08
CA ILE A 103 2.54 31.97 -9.39
C ILE A 103 1.38 32.54 -10.23
N LEU A 104 0.23 31.85 -10.26
CA LEU A 104 -0.95 32.28 -11.01
C LEU A 104 -1.56 33.56 -10.42
N LYS A 105 -1.63 33.69 -9.10
CA LYS A 105 -2.07 34.93 -8.42
C LYS A 105 -1.16 36.10 -8.81
N GLN A 106 0.16 35.92 -8.76
CA GLN A 106 1.10 36.96 -9.13
C GLN A 106 0.95 37.35 -10.61
N THR A 107 0.86 36.36 -11.49
CA THR A 107 0.66 36.58 -12.94
C THR A 107 -0.65 37.32 -13.22
N PHE A 108 -1.72 36.96 -12.50
CA PHE A 108 -3.01 37.62 -12.62
C PHE A 108 -2.97 39.08 -12.12
N TYR A 109 -2.33 39.32 -10.98
CA TYR A 109 -2.12 40.66 -10.44
C TYR A 109 -1.36 41.55 -11.44
N ASP A 110 -0.25 41.06 -11.97
CA ASP A 110 0.54 41.80 -12.95
C ASP A 110 -0.27 42.14 -14.21
N ARG A 111 -1.15 41.22 -14.65
CA ARG A 111 -2.04 41.44 -15.78
C ARG A 111 -3.06 42.54 -15.50
N ILE A 112 -3.67 42.55 -14.31
CA ILE A 112 -4.60 43.61 -13.90
C ILE A 112 -3.87 44.95 -13.86
N MET A 113 -2.70 45.01 -13.21
CA MET A 113 -1.94 46.24 -13.07
C MET A 113 -1.55 46.85 -14.42
N ARG A 114 -1.15 46.01 -15.38
CA ARG A 114 -0.88 46.45 -16.76
C ARG A 114 -2.11 46.96 -17.49
N ALA A 115 -3.23 46.23 -17.40
CA ALA A 115 -4.49 46.66 -18.02
C ALA A 115 -4.95 48.00 -17.44
N TYR A 116 -4.81 48.17 -16.13
CA TYR A 116 -5.12 49.40 -15.43
C TYR A 116 -4.19 50.55 -15.87
N TYR A 117 -2.88 50.30 -15.94
CA TYR A 117 -1.90 51.28 -16.45
C TYR A 117 -2.21 51.71 -17.89
N ALA A 118 -2.49 50.77 -18.79
CA ALA A 118 -2.83 51.07 -20.17
C ALA A 118 -4.11 51.92 -20.28
N SER A 119 -5.13 51.61 -19.46
CA SER A 119 -6.35 52.41 -19.38
C SER A 119 -6.08 53.82 -18.85
N TYR A 120 -5.25 53.94 -17.83
CA TYR A 120 -4.84 55.22 -17.25
C TYR A 120 -4.08 56.08 -18.25
N GLN A 121 -3.09 55.51 -18.96
CA GLN A 121 -2.34 56.20 -20.01
C GLN A 121 -3.25 56.67 -21.16
N ASN A 122 -4.25 55.86 -21.54
CA ASN A 122 -5.23 56.25 -22.55
C ASN A 122 -6.07 57.46 -22.07
N LEU A 123 -6.59 57.41 -20.85
CA LEU A 123 -7.36 58.53 -20.27
C LEU A 123 -6.50 59.80 -20.15
N ILE A 124 -5.25 59.68 -19.74
CA ILE A 124 -4.30 60.80 -19.71
C ILE A 124 -4.04 61.35 -21.11
N GLY A 125 -3.86 60.50 -22.11
CA GLY A 125 -3.68 60.93 -23.49
C GLY A 125 -4.87 61.72 -24.01
N GLN A 126 -6.10 61.30 -23.67
CA GLN A 126 -7.31 62.05 -23.98
C GLN A 126 -7.37 63.38 -23.24
N LEU A 127 -7.01 63.39 -21.94
CA LEU A 127 -6.97 64.60 -21.13
C LEU A 127 -5.95 65.62 -21.67
N LYS A 128 -4.76 65.16 -22.07
CA LYS A 128 -3.72 65.98 -22.71
C LYS A 128 -4.25 66.66 -23.97
N GLY A 129 -5.07 65.96 -24.77
CA GLY A 129 -5.67 66.51 -25.97
C GLY A 129 -6.75 67.58 -25.72
N LEU A 130 -7.26 67.68 -24.48
CA LEU A 130 -8.35 68.59 -24.09
C LEU A 130 -7.87 69.81 -23.28
N MET A 131 -6.62 69.82 -22.82
CA MET A 131 -6.05 70.87 -21.96
C MET A 131 -4.83 71.55 -22.61
N PRO A 132 -4.56 72.82 -22.29
CA PRO A 132 -3.28 73.47 -22.59
C PRO A 132 -2.11 72.68 -21.96
N GLU A 133 -0.97 72.66 -22.65
CA GLU A 133 0.16 71.79 -22.28
C GLU A 133 0.75 72.13 -20.90
N ASP A 134 0.78 73.42 -20.53
CA ASP A 134 1.27 73.89 -19.23
C ASP A 134 0.34 73.47 -18.07
N ASP A 135 -0.98 73.55 -18.27
CA ASP A 135 -1.99 73.16 -17.28
C ASP A 135 -2.04 71.63 -17.09
N PHE A 136 -1.85 70.88 -18.19
CA PHE A 136 -1.77 69.43 -18.15
C PHE A 136 -0.57 68.95 -17.33
N GLN A 137 0.61 69.55 -17.53
CA GLN A 137 1.81 69.13 -16.82
C GLN A 137 1.72 69.43 -15.32
N ALA A 138 1.12 70.57 -14.94
CA ALA A 138 0.82 70.88 -13.55
C ALA A 138 -0.17 69.86 -12.93
N TYR A 139 -1.24 69.53 -13.65
CA TYR A 139 -2.25 68.58 -13.19
C TYR A 139 -1.69 67.17 -12.97
N ILE A 140 -0.86 66.66 -13.89
CA ILE A 140 -0.24 65.33 -13.77
C ILE A 140 0.75 65.27 -12.62
N ASN A 141 1.52 66.33 -12.38
CA ASN A 141 2.46 66.37 -11.25
C ASN A 141 1.74 66.34 -9.90
N GLU A 142 0.53 66.88 -9.80
CA GLU A 142 -0.25 66.91 -8.55
C GLU A 142 -1.16 65.70 -8.36
N ASN A 143 -1.74 65.15 -9.43
CA ASN A 143 -2.80 64.13 -9.38
C ASN A 143 -2.42 62.81 -10.07
N GLY A 144 -1.19 62.70 -10.55
CA GLY A 144 -0.70 61.52 -11.23
C GLY A 144 -0.67 60.30 -10.31
N ILE A 145 -1.17 59.17 -10.79
CA ILE A 145 -1.02 57.88 -10.14
C ILE A 145 0.37 57.33 -10.48
N GLU A 146 1.16 57.02 -9.46
CA GLU A 146 2.41 56.27 -9.59
C GLU A 146 2.12 54.76 -9.62
N PHE A 147 2.60 54.09 -10.66
CA PHE A 147 2.44 52.65 -10.82
C PHE A 147 3.70 51.91 -10.36
N PRO A 148 3.57 50.76 -9.69
CA PRO A 148 4.72 49.91 -9.38
C PRO A 148 5.37 49.40 -10.67
N ALA A 149 6.68 49.18 -10.64
CA ALA A 149 7.40 48.62 -11.77
C ALA A 149 6.93 47.18 -12.05
N PHE A 150 6.44 46.93 -13.26
CA PHE A 150 6.08 45.59 -13.72
C PHE A 150 7.02 45.14 -14.86
N PRO A 151 7.23 43.81 -15.03
CA PRO A 151 8.10 43.27 -16.08
C PRO A 151 7.66 43.71 -17.49
N ASP A 152 8.47 43.43 -18.51
CA ASP A 152 8.16 43.81 -19.89
C ASP A 152 7.33 42.73 -20.65
N ASP A 153 6.73 43.07 -21.78
CA ASP A 153 5.70 42.24 -22.45
C ASP A 153 6.25 40.93 -23.06
N SER A 154 7.50 40.95 -23.51
CA SER A 154 8.19 39.77 -24.06
C SER A 154 8.44 38.69 -22.99
N THR A 155 8.77 39.11 -21.76
CA THR A 155 9.07 38.20 -20.64
C THR A 155 7.83 37.51 -20.06
N MET A 156 6.63 38.06 -20.29
CA MET A 156 5.39 37.44 -19.82
C MET A 156 4.79 36.43 -20.80
N LYS A 157 4.93 36.66 -22.11
CA LYS A 157 4.44 35.70 -23.13
C LYS A 157 5.16 34.36 -23.05
N THR A 158 6.46 34.35 -22.74
CA THR A 158 7.23 33.12 -22.50
C THR A 158 6.81 32.39 -21.23
N ARG A 159 6.60 33.11 -20.11
CA ARG A 159 6.08 32.52 -18.86
C ARG A 159 4.69 31.90 -19.03
N LEU A 160 3.82 32.54 -19.81
CA LEU A 160 2.47 32.03 -20.10
C LEU A 160 2.51 30.72 -20.90
N HIS A 161 3.34 30.67 -21.93
CA HIS A 161 3.47 29.48 -22.77
C HIS A 161 4.09 28.31 -22.00
N GLU A 162 4.99 28.57 -21.06
CA GLU A 162 5.50 27.55 -20.13
C GLU A 162 4.39 27.05 -19.20
N SER A 163 3.56 27.94 -18.63
CA SER A 163 2.49 27.55 -17.71
C SER A 163 1.35 26.72 -18.35
N GLU A 164 0.98 26.97 -19.60
CA GLU A 164 -0.02 26.14 -20.31
C GLU A 164 0.54 24.77 -20.75
N ASN A 165 1.87 24.67 -20.90
CA ASN A 165 2.57 23.42 -21.19
C ASN A 165 2.89 22.60 -19.92
N LEU A 166 2.71 23.15 -18.72
CA LEU A 166 2.74 22.43 -17.45
C LEU A 166 1.47 21.59 -17.23
N LYS A 167 1.05 20.83 -18.26
CA LYS A 167 0.28 19.60 -18.00
C LYS A 167 1.21 18.58 -17.35
N ILE A 168 1.59 18.85 -16.10
CA ILE A 168 2.38 17.97 -15.27
C ILE A 168 1.44 16.85 -14.80
N ARG A 169 1.19 15.91 -15.72
CA ARG A 169 0.81 14.57 -15.34
C ARG A 169 2.08 13.92 -14.81
N ILE A 170 1.98 13.26 -13.64
CA ILE A 170 3.03 12.35 -13.19
C ILE A 170 3.37 11.47 -14.38
N SER A 171 4.63 11.53 -14.80
CA SER A 171 5.05 10.81 -15.99
C SER A 171 4.82 9.31 -15.73
N PRO A 172 4.34 8.53 -16.70
CA PRO A 172 4.33 7.07 -16.58
C PRO A 172 5.69 6.50 -16.17
N GLN A 173 6.78 7.21 -16.48
CA GLN A 173 8.15 6.86 -16.11
C GLN A 173 8.46 7.12 -14.63
N GLU A 174 7.83 8.12 -14.01
CA GLU A 174 7.95 8.37 -12.57
C GLU A 174 7.15 7.33 -11.78
N ILE A 175 5.94 7.01 -12.24
CA ILE A 175 5.14 5.91 -11.67
C ILE A 175 5.89 4.58 -11.77
N ALA A 176 6.50 4.29 -12.93
CA ALA A 176 7.30 3.08 -13.11
C ALA A 176 8.55 3.04 -12.21
N ARG A 177 9.16 4.21 -11.93
CA ARG A 177 10.32 4.31 -11.06
C ARG A 177 9.95 4.07 -9.60
N ASP A 178 8.84 4.66 -9.13
CA ASP A 178 8.34 4.45 -7.78
C ASP A 178 7.90 2.99 -7.58
N LEU A 179 7.26 2.38 -8.57
CA LEU A 179 6.95 0.95 -8.57
C LEU A 179 8.21 0.07 -8.53
N HIS A 180 9.24 0.44 -9.29
CA HIS A 180 10.50 -0.29 -9.30
C HIS A 180 11.23 -0.16 -7.95
N GLU A 181 11.19 1.00 -7.30
CA GLU A 181 11.79 1.20 -5.98
C GLU A 181 11.08 0.35 -4.91
N ILE A 182 9.75 0.25 -5.00
CA ILE A 182 8.96 -0.65 -4.15
C ILE A 182 9.37 -2.12 -4.41
N GLN A 183 9.49 -2.54 -5.67
CA GLN A 183 9.92 -3.90 -6.01
C GLN A 183 11.36 -4.20 -5.54
N SER A 184 12.27 -3.24 -5.70
CA SER A 184 13.66 -3.37 -5.28
C SER A 184 13.82 -3.52 -3.76
N LYS A 185 12.99 -2.83 -2.97
CA LYS A 185 13.02 -2.97 -1.50
C LYS A 185 12.45 -4.32 -1.07
N LEU A 186 11.44 -4.82 -1.78
CA LEU A 186 10.86 -6.14 -1.55
C LEU A 186 11.83 -7.29 -1.84
N GLU A 187 12.59 -7.22 -2.94
CA GLU A 187 13.56 -8.27 -3.30
C GLU A 187 14.75 -8.35 -2.34
N LYS A 188 15.10 -7.25 -1.66
CA LYS A 188 16.18 -7.25 -0.65
C LYS A 188 15.77 -7.91 0.66
N GLU A 189 14.50 -7.81 1.04
CA GLU A 189 13.96 -8.43 2.26
C GLU A 189 13.68 -9.93 2.11
N GLU A 190 13.60 -10.47 0.88
CA GLU A 190 13.45 -11.92 0.63
C GLU A 190 14.79 -12.70 0.71
N ILE A 191 15.94 -12.00 0.80
CA ILE A 191 17.29 -12.60 0.75
C ILE A 191 17.96 -12.66 2.14
N GLU A 192 17.42 -11.97 3.15
CA GLU A 192 17.84 -12.04 4.57
C GLU A 192 16.94 -12.96 5.40
#